data_AF-A0A4Y9XNA7-F1
#
_entry.id   AF-A0A4Y9XNA7-F1
#
_cell.length_a   1.000
_cell.length_b   1.000
_cell.length_c   1.000
_cell.angle_alpha   90.00
_cell.angle_beta   90.00
_cell.angle_gamma   90.00
#
_symmetry.space_group_name_H-M   'P 1'
#
loop_
_entity.id
_entity.type
_entity.pdbx_description
1 polymer ?
#
loop_
_entity_poly.entity_id
_entity_poly.type
_entity_poly.pdbx_seq_one_letter_code
_entity_poly.pdbx_strand_id
1 'polypeptide(L)'
;MSLPQPVPPSWKDLGKSSNDLLNKDFPFNGVALEVKTNTPSNVAFRVTGHQDGKTALIGGDLEGKYSDKKHGLTFTQAWTTTNTLRTQIELENQIAKGLKLDLSTALTPDKGSKSALFTSTYKQPGLHTRAFLDLFK
;
A
#
# COMPACT_ATOMS: atom_id res chain seq x y z
N MET A 1 11.32 -31.40 19.17
CA MET A 1 11.68 -30.11 18.54
C MET A 1 10.45 -29.22 18.62
N SER A 2 10.49 -28.10 19.36
CA SER A 2 9.35 -27.18 19.43
C SER A 2 9.08 -26.61 18.05
N LEU A 3 7.81 -26.63 17.60
CA LEU A 3 7.40 -26.01 16.34
C LEU A 3 7.94 -24.56 16.27
N PRO A 4 8.47 -24.09 15.13
CA PRO A 4 8.88 -22.70 15.00
C PRO A 4 7.66 -21.82 15.28
N GLN A 5 7.77 -20.94 16.28
CA GLN A 5 6.66 -20.09 16.71
C GLN A 5 6.21 -19.23 15.52
N PRO A 6 4.92 -19.26 15.14
CA PRO A 6 4.43 -18.50 14.02
C PRO A 6 4.59 -17.00 14.30
N VAL A 7 4.92 -16.23 13.27
CA VAL A 7 4.94 -14.76 13.37
C VAL A 7 3.49 -14.30 13.55
N PRO A 8 3.16 -13.59 14.64
CA PRO A 8 1.80 -13.12 14.86
C PRO A 8 1.38 -12.15 13.74
N PRO A 9 0.09 -12.16 13.33
CA PRO A 9 -0.42 -11.20 12.35
C PRO A 9 -0.23 -9.77 12.87
N SER A 10 -0.10 -8.81 11.97
CA SER A 10 -0.07 -7.41 12.42
C SER A 10 -1.45 -7.05 12.96
N TRP A 11 -1.51 -6.12 13.91
CA TRP A 11 -2.78 -5.62 14.45
C TRP A 11 -3.76 -5.17 13.34
N LYS A 12 -3.24 -4.57 12.26
CA LYS A 12 -4.03 -4.12 11.10
C LYS A 12 -4.71 -5.28 10.35
N ASP A 13 -4.16 -6.48 10.46
CA ASP A 13 -4.65 -7.66 9.73
C ASP A 13 -5.63 -8.52 10.56
N LEU A 14 -5.87 -8.16 11.83
CA LEU A 14 -6.90 -8.79 12.65
C LEU A 14 -8.29 -8.46 12.09
N GLY A 15 -9.09 -9.50 11.82
CA GLY A 15 -10.43 -9.35 11.23
C GLY A 15 -10.44 -9.00 9.75
N LYS A 16 -9.27 -8.85 9.10
CA LYS A 16 -9.18 -8.54 7.67
C LYS A 16 -9.91 -9.57 6.81
N SER A 17 -9.72 -10.86 7.07
CA SER A 17 -10.38 -11.93 6.31
C SER A 17 -11.91 -11.85 6.37
N SER A 18 -12.46 -11.53 7.55
CA SER A 18 -13.90 -11.35 7.73
C SER A 18 -14.40 -10.11 6.98
N ASN A 19 -13.66 -9.00 7.06
CA ASN A 19 -14.01 -7.78 6.33
C ASN A 19 -13.91 -7.95 4.81
N ASP A 20 -12.91 -8.68 4.32
CA ASP A 20 -12.73 -8.93 2.89
C ASP A 20 -13.93 -9.72 2.34
N LEU A 21 -14.43 -10.72 3.06
CA LEU A 21 -15.62 -11.50 2.66
C LEU A 21 -16.89 -10.65 2.53
N LEU A 22 -17.05 -9.65 3.40
CA LEU A 22 -18.26 -8.82 3.43
C LEU A 22 -18.24 -7.68 2.42
N ASN A 23 -17.07 -7.23 1.98
CA ASN A 23 -16.93 -5.97 1.22
C ASN A 23 -16.37 -6.14 -0.19
N LYS A 24 -15.52 -7.13 -0.47
CA LYS A 24 -14.70 -7.14 -1.68
C LYS A 24 -15.48 -7.40 -2.97
N ASP A 25 -16.51 -8.24 -2.90
CA ASP A 25 -17.28 -8.69 -4.07
C ASP A 25 -18.70 -8.09 -4.10
N PHE A 26 -18.98 -7.11 -3.25
CA PHE A 26 -20.30 -6.49 -3.15
C PHE A 26 -20.25 -4.97 -3.44
N PRO A 27 -20.29 -4.57 -4.73
CA PRO A 27 -20.24 -3.16 -5.13
C PRO A 27 -21.62 -2.50 -4.95
N PHE A 28 -21.97 -2.16 -3.70
CA PHE A 28 -23.23 -1.45 -3.41
C PHE A 28 -23.17 0.06 -3.70
N ASN A 29 -21.96 0.61 -3.86
CA ASN A 29 -21.70 2.06 -3.81
C ASN A 29 -21.45 2.70 -5.18
N GLY A 30 -21.46 1.94 -6.27
CA GLY A 30 -21.18 2.49 -7.60
C GLY A 30 -20.56 1.48 -8.56
N VAL A 31 -19.94 2.00 -9.62
CA VAL A 31 -19.26 1.22 -10.65
C VAL A 31 -17.76 1.41 -10.51
N ALA A 32 -17.02 0.32 -10.34
CA ALA A 32 -15.57 0.33 -10.27
C ALA A 32 -14.97 -0.46 -11.45
N LEU A 33 -13.91 0.08 -12.05
CA LEU A 33 -13.10 -0.58 -13.06
C LEU A 33 -11.66 -0.61 -12.55
N GLU A 34 -11.05 -1.79 -12.53
CA GLU A 34 -9.64 -1.96 -12.20
C GLU A 34 -8.93 -2.71 -13.33
N VAL A 35 -7.90 -2.09 -13.90
CA VAL A 35 -7.06 -2.67 -14.94
C VAL A 35 -5.65 -2.83 -14.39
N LYS A 36 -5.17 -4.06 -14.33
CA LYS A 36 -3.80 -4.39 -13.93
C LYS A 36 -3.02 -4.90 -15.13
N THR A 37 -1.87 -4.33 -15.39
CA THR A 37 -0.93 -4.79 -16.42
C THR A 37 0.44 -5.02 -15.77
N ASN A 38 1.10 -6.11 -16.16
CA ASN A 38 2.43 -6.45 -15.67
C ASN A 38 3.38 -6.51 -16.86
N THR A 39 4.50 -5.81 -16.77
CA THR A 39 5.53 -5.82 -17.80
C THR A 39 6.62 -6.84 -17.48
N PRO A 40 7.37 -7.32 -18.50
CA PRO A 40 8.56 -8.16 -18.28
C PRO A 40 9.66 -7.48 -17.46
N SER A 41 9.65 -6.13 -17.37
CA SER A 41 10.61 -5.33 -16.61
C SER A 41 10.30 -5.24 -15.10
N ASN A 42 9.38 -6.06 -14.58
CA ASN A 42 8.92 -6.04 -13.18
C ASN A 42 8.24 -4.71 -12.78
N VAL A 43 7.62 -4.03 -13.74
CA VAL A 43 6.72 -2.90 -13.47
C VAL A 43 5.28 -3.38 -13.60
N ALA A 44 4.49 -3.16 -12.57
CA ALA A 44 3.06 -3.38 -12.57
C ALA A 44 2.37 -2.01 -12.65
N PHE A 45 1.51 -1.82 -13.63
CA PHE A 45 0.62 -0.66 -13.69
C PHE A 45 -0.78 -1.08 -13.27
N ARG A 46 -1.38 -0.29 -12.39
CA ARG A 46 -2.75 -0.45 -11.92
C ARG A 46 -3.49 0.84 -12.19
N VAL A 47 -4.52 0.78 -13.01
CA VAL A 47 -5.42 1.89 -13.30
C VAL A 47 -6.77 1.57 -12.69
N THR A 48 -7.24 2.42 -11.78
CA THR A 48 -8.56 2.29 -11.19
C THR A 48 -9.43 3.47 -11.59
N GLY A 49 -10.68 3.20 -11.93
CA GLY A 49 -11.73 4.19 -12.10
C GLY A 49 -12.91 3.82 -11.20
N HIS A 50 -13.47 4.79 -10.49
CA HIS A 50 -14.63 4.60 -9.64
C HIS A 50 -15.65 5.70 -9.89
N GLN A 51 -16.86 5.31 -10.26
CA GLN A 51 -18.01 6.19 -10.34
C GLN A 51 -18.89 5.97 -9.11
N ASP A 52 -19.10 7.02 -8.32
CA ASP A 52 -20.00 6.94 -7.17
C ASP A 52 -21.47 6.94 -7.61
N GLY A 53 -22.27 6.01 -7.06
CA GLY A 53 -23.67 5.84 -7.44
C GLY A 53 -24.60 6.95 -6.93
N LYS A 54 -24.18 7.73 -5.92
CA LYS A 54 -25.00 8.81 -5.34
C LYS A 54 -24.71 10.17 -5.96
N THR A 55 -23.44 10.49 -6.17
CA THR A 55 -23.00 11.80 -6.67
C THR A 55 -22.68 11.81 -8.16
N ALA A 56 -22.62 10.65 -8.80
CA ALA A 56 -22.17 10.45 -10.18
C ALA A 56 -20.75 10.99 -10.48
N LEU A 57 -19.97 11.35 -9.46
CA LEU A 57 -18.59 11.78 -9.61
C LEU A 57 -17.70 10.60 -9.99
N ILE A 58 -16.76 10.86 -10.90
CA ILE A 58 -15.81 9.87 -11.39
C ILE A 58 -14.41 10.22 -10.85
N GLY A 59 -13.87 9.32 -10.03
CA GLY A 59 -12.48 9.36 -9.58
C GLY A 59 -11.64 8.36 -10.36
N GLY A 60 -10.36 8.67 -10.53
CA GLY A 60 -9.40 7.75 -11.12
C GLY A 60 -8.05 7.81 -10.41
N ASP A 61 -7.38 6.67 -10.37
CA ASP A 61 -6.01 6.55 -9.87
C ASP A 61 -5.17 5.75 -10.86
N LEU A 62 -3.97 6.28 -11.16
CA LEU A 62 -2.93 5.61 -11.90
C LEU A 62 -1.80 5.27 -10.95
N GLU A 63 -1.51 3.98 -10.78
CA GLU A 63 -0.43 3.48 -9.95
C GLU A 63 0.59 2.72 -10.80
N GLY A 64 1.86 3.08 -10.68
CA GLY A 64 3.01 2.37 -11.21
C GLY A 64 3.83 1.79 -10.06
N LYS A 65 3.98 0.47 -10.03
CA LYS A 65 4.74 -0.26 -9.02
C LYS A 65 5.92 -0.95 -9.68
N TYR A 66 7.13 -0.54 -9.34
CA TYR A 66 8.36 -1.23 -9.68
C TYR A 66 8.81 -2.09 -8.50
N SER A 67 9.16 -3.35 -8.75
CA SER A 67 9.63 -4.26 -7.70
C SER A 67 10.95 -4.90 -8.10
N ASP A 68 12.01 -4.51 -7.41
CA ASP A 68 13.31 -5.18 -7.49
C ASP A 68 13.40 -6.26 -6.41
N LYS A 69 13.03 -7.48 -6.81
CA LYS A 69 13.03 -8.65 -5.93
C LYS A 69 14.43 -9.02 -5.42
N LYS A 70 15.51 -8.67 -6.14
CA LYS A 70 16.88 -9.02 -5.73
C LYS A 70 17.32 -8.19 -4.53
N HIS A 71 16.97 -6.91 -4.53
CA HIS A 71 17.32 -5.96 -3.48
C HIS A 71 16.16 -5.67 -2.52
N GLY A 72 15.06 -6.43 -2.59
CA GLY A 72 13.90 -6.26 -1.70
C GLY A 72 13.28 -4.86 -1.75
N LEU A 73 13.54 -4.11 -2.83
CA LEU A 73 13.11 -2.73 -3.00
C LEU A 73 11.83 -2.71 -3.82
N THR A 74 10.84 -2.00 -3.33
CA THR A 74 9.60 -1.74 -4.07
C THR A 74 9.36 -0.24 -4.11
N PHE A 75 9.20 0.28 -5.31
CA PHE A 75 8.86 1.67 -5.55
C PHE A 75 7.44 1.73 -6.11
N THR A 76 6.55 2.44 -5.45
CA THR A 76 5.18 2.63 -5.91
C THR A 76 4.90 4.11 -6.06
N GLN A 77 4.51 4.52 -7.25
CA GLN A 77 4.08 5.87 -7.58
C GLN A 77 2.60 5.83 -7.93
N ALA A 78 1.77 6.62 -7.26
CA ALA A 78 0.38 6.78 -7.63
C ALA A 78 0.05 8.25 -7.92
N TRP A 79 -0.79 8.47 -8.92
CA TRP A 79 -1.31 9.78 -9.26
C TRP A 79 -2.83 9.70 -9.42
N THR A 80 -3.52 10.62 -8.77
CA THR A 80 -4.98 10.64 -8.70
C THR A 80 -5.55 11.76 -9.57
N THR A 81 -6.80 11.64 -10.02
CA THR A 81 -7.48 12.70 -10.79
C THR A 81 -7.67 14.01 -10.00
N THR A 82 -7.54 13.96 -8.67
CA THR A 82 -7.52 15.15 -7.79
C THR A 82 -6.12 15.78 -7.66
N ASN A 83 -5.22 15.46 -8.58
CA ASN A 83 -3.85 15.93 -8.64
C ASN A 83 -2.99 15.59 -7.40
N THR A 84 -3.40 14.61 -6.58
CA THR A 84 -2.56 14.13 -5.48
C THR A 84 -1.55 13.12 -5.99
N LEU A 85 -0.27 13.40 -5.75
CA LEU A 85 0.86 12.54 -6.06
C LEU A 85 1.25 11.77 -4.79
N ARG A 86 1.29 10.43 -4.86
CA ARG A 86 1.72 9.57 -3.76
C ARG A 86 2.94 8.77 -4.19
N THR A 87 3.96 8.77 -3.36
CA THR A 87 5.19 8.00 -3.59
C THR A 87 5.47 7.17 -2.36
N GLN A 88 5.58 5.85 -2.56
CA GLN A 88 5.86 4.90 -1.51
C GLN A 88 7.12 4.11 -1.87
N ILE A 89 8.05 4.04 -0.93
CA ILE A 89 9.31 3.31 -1.09
C ILE A 89 9.37 2.28 0.03
N GLU A 90 9.33 1.00 -0.32
CA GLU A 90 9.44 -0.10 0.62
C GLU A 90 10.78 -0.81 0.45
N LEU A 91 11.44 -1.09 1.55
CA LEU A 91 12.67 -1.86 1.61
C LEU A 91 12.48 -3.03 2.58
N GLU A 92 12.48 -4.25 2.05
CA GLU A 92 12.29 -5.46 2.82
C GLU A 92 13.57 -6.28 2.91
N ASN A 93 13.87 -6.78 4.11
CA ASN A 93 14.88 -7.79 4.39
C ASN A 93 16.33 -7.45 3.96
N GLN A 94 16.63 -6.18 3.67
CA GLN A 94 18.00 -5.76 3.29
C GLN A 94 18.91 -5.52 4.50
N ILE A 95 18.43 -4.85 5.53
CA ILE A 95 19.24 -4.54 6.73
C ILE A 95 19.22 -5.72 7.70
N ALA A 96 18.04 -6.31 7.93
CA ALA A 96 17.85 -7.48 8.78
C ALA A 96 16.69 -8.33 8.28
N LYS A 97 16.78 -9.66 8.47
CA LYS A 97 15.69 -10.59 8.17
C LYS A 97 14.46 -10.23 9.01
N GLY A 98 13.32 -10.02 8.35
CA GLY A 98 12.06 -9.64 8.98
C GLY A 98 11.87 -8.12 9.16
N LEU A 99 12.87 -7.29 8.84
CA LEU A 99 12.72 -5.84 8.84
C LEU A 99 12.15 -5.36 7.50
N LYS A 100 11.09 -4.56 7.57
CA LYS A 100 10.51 -3.80 6.47
C LYS A 100 10.50 -2.33 6.84
N LEU A 101 11.18 -1.51 6.03
CA LEU A 101 11.10 -0.07 6.09
C LEU A 101 10.20 0.41 4.96
N ASP A 102 9.34 1.38 5.26
CA ASP A 102 8.40 1.96 4.30
C ASP A 102 8.38 3.47 4.48
N LEU A 103 8.68 4.19 3.43
CA LEU A 103 8.54 5.63 3.36
C LEU A 103 7.39 5.97 2.42
N SER A 104 6.29 6.45 2.99
CA SER A 104 5.09 6.86 2.26
C SER A 104 4.98 8.37 2.26
N THR A 105 5.06 9.00 1.09
CA THR A 105 4.92 10.45 0.90
C THR A 105 3.70 10.77 0.05
N ALA A 106 3.05 11.89 0.34
CA ALA A 106 1.98 12.42 -0.49
C ALA A 106 2.13 13.94 -0.64
N LEU A 107 1.87 14.42 -1.86
CA LEU A 107 1.94 15.82 -2.24
C LEU A 107 0.65 16.17 -2.98
N THR A 108 0.00 17.26 -2.57
CA THR A 108 -1.12 17.87 -3.30
C THR A 108 -0.66 19.24 -3.76
N PRO A 109 -0.22 19.38 -5.03
CA PRO A 109 0.37 20.62 -5.55
C PRO A 109 -0.55 21.82 -5.39
N ASP A 110 -1.85 21.64 -5.67
CA ASP A 110 -2.85 22.72 -5.66
C ASP A 110 -3.03 23.38 -4.28
N LYS A 111 -2.74 22.62 -3.20
CA LYS A 111 -2.85 23.10 -1.81
C LYS A 111 -1.49 23.29 -1.13
N GLY A 112 -0.39 22.92 -1.79
CA GLY A 112 0.95 22.88 -1.20
C GLY A 112 1.10 21.90 -0.02
N SER A 113 0.11 21.03 0.23
CA SER A 113 0.14 20.12 1.37
C SER A 113 1.04 18.93 1.07
N LYS A 114 1.92 18.62 2.02
CA LYS A 114 2.83 17.49 1.97
C LYS A 114 2.71 16.68 3.26
N SER A 115 2.75 15.36 3.13
CA SER A 115 2.82 14.42 4.24
C SER A 115 3.90 13.38 3.95
N ALA A 116 4.61 12.95 4.98
CA ALA A 116 5.60 11.89 4.87
C ALA A 116 5.51 11.04 6.13
N LEU A 117 5.15 9.79 5.95
CA LEU A 117 5.02 8.80 6.99
C LEU A 117 6.10 7.75 6.79
N PHE A 118 6.99 7.64 7.77
CA PHE A 118 7.95 6.57 7.84
C PHE A 118 7.40 5.46 8.74
N THR A 119 7.36 4.24 8.20
CA THR A 119 6.91 3.04 8.92
C THR A 119 8.05 2.04 8.97
N SER A 120 8.41 1.61 10.18
CA SER A 120 9.33 0.50 10.40
C SER A 120 8.55 -0.68 10.97
N THR A 121 8.60 -1.82 10.29
CA THR A 121 7.97 -3.08 10.73
C THR A 121 9.05 -4.11 10.95
N TYR A 122 9.09 -4.74 12.13
CA TYR A 122 10.02 -5.83 12.41
C TYR A 122 9.25 -7.09 12.79
N LYS A 123 9.57 -8.19 12.10
CA LYS A 123 8.93 -9.49 12.24
C LYS A 123 9.95 -10.54 12.66
N GLN A 124 9.66 -11.20 13.78
CA GLN A 124 10.39 -12.38 14.26
C GLN A 124 9.41 -13.45 14.74
N PRO A 125 9.85 -14.71 14.87
CA PRO A 125 9.05 -15.75 15.54
C PRO A 125 8.54 -15.24 16.89
N GLY A 126 7.22 -15.15 17.06
CA GLY A 126 6.59 -14.64 18.29
C GLY A 126 6.52 -13.12 18.49
N LEU A 127 7.15 -12.31 17.63
CA LEU A 127 7.16 -10.84 17.78
C LEU A 127 6.87 -10.14 16.46
N HIS A 128 5.94 -9.18 16.49
CA HIS A 128 5.66 -8.30 15.36
C HIS A 128 5.52 -6.88 15.89
N THR A 129 6.54 -6.05 15.67
CA THR A 129 6.54 -4.64 16.08
C THR A 129 6.37 -3.74 14.88
N ARG A 130 5.69 -2.61 15.10
CA ARG A 130 5.54 -1.53 14.13
C ARG A 130 5.75 -0.20 14.80
N ALA A 131 6.55 0.64 14.18
CA ALA A 131 6.73 2.04 14.55
C ALA A 131 6.32 2.92 13.37
N PHE A 132 5.59 3.99 13.68
CA PHE A 132 5.15 4.99 12.72
C PHE A 132 5.73 6.34 13.13
N LEU A 133 6.27 7.09 12.19
CA LEU A 133 6.81 8.41 12.40
C LEU A 133 6.28 9.32 11.30
N ASP A 134 5.44 10.28 11.69
CA ASP A 134 4.94 11.34 10.81
C ASP A 134 5.96 12.48 10.81
N LEU A 135 6.58 12.76 9.67
CA LEU A 135 7.71 13.68 9.54
C LEU A 135 7.28 15.15 9.43
N PHE A 136 6.00 15.42 9.16
CA PHE A 136 5.50 16.78 8.97
C PHE A 136 4.43 17.18 10.00
N LYS A 137 4.36 16.47 11.14
CA LYS A 137 3.59 16.85 12.32
C LYS A 137 4.48 17.22 13.50
#